data_AF-A0A9W5K263-F1
#
_entry.id   AF-A0A9W5K263-F1
#
_cell.length_a   1.000
_cell.length_b   1.000
_cell.length_c   1.000
_cell.angle_alpha   90.00
_cell.angle_beta   90.00
_cell.angle_gamma   90.00
#
_symmetry.space_group_name_H-M   'P 1'
#
loop_
_entity.id
_entity.type
_entity.pdbx_description
1 polymer ?
#
loop_
_entity_poly.entity_id
_entity_poly.type
_entity_poly.pdbx_seq_one_letter_code
_entity_poly.pdbx_strand_id
1 'polypeptide(L)' 'MFIVRQKGYPQGIPCNKQTAEAYGLQEGDLFKCAPYLQMMAVDGVCYMWVPSQADLFANDWIEL' A
#
# COMPACT_ATOMS: atom_id res chain seq x y z
N MET A 1 1.74 -3.48 -16.21
CA MET A 1 1.06 -3.22 -14.94
C MET A 1 1.15 -4.47 -14.09
N PHE A 2 1.48 -4.36 -12.81
CA PHE A 2 1.51 -5.51 -11.89
C PHE A 2 1.17 -5.07 -10.47
N ILE A 3 0.69 -6.01 -9.66
CA ILE A 3 0.33 -5.79 -8.26
C ILE A 3 1.43 -6.28 -7.35
N VAL A 4 1.74 -5.51 -6.30
CA VAL A 4 2.69 -5.86 -5.24
C VAL A 4 1.96 -5.91 -3.92
N ARG A 5 2.16 -7.00 -3.17
CA ARG A 5 1.73 -7.13 -1.78
C ARG A 5 2.81 -6.63 -0.83
N GLN A 6 2.53 -5.55 -0.13
CA GLN A 6 3.38 -5.03 0.93
C GLN A 6 3.04 -5.72 2.25
N LYS A 7 4.07 -6.14 3.00
CA LYS A 7 3.93 -6.87 4.29
C LYS A 7 3.35 -6.02 5.43
N GLY A 8 3.19 -4.71 5.25
CA GLY A 8 2.79 -3.77 6.29
C GLY A 8 3.91 -3.46 7.29
N TYR A 9 3.63 -2.57 8.23
CA TYR A 9 4.55 -2.10 9.28
C TYR A 9 3.86 -2.18 10.66
N PRO A 10 3.77 -3.38 11.27
CA PRO A 10 3.04 -3.56 12.53
C PRO A 10 3.72 -2.87 13.72
N GLN A 11 5.05 -2.75 13.71
CA GLN A 11 5.80 -1.97 14.69
C GLN A 11 5.88 -0.47 14.35
N GLY A 12 5.35 -0.11 13.18
CA GLY A 12 5.36 1.26 12.67
C GLY A 12 6.64 1.64 11.96
N ILE A 13 6.56 2.72 11.20
CA ILE A 13 7.68 3.44 10.60
C ILE A 13 7.51 4.93 10.90
N PRO A 14 8.60 5.69 11.07
CA PRO A 14 8.52 7.15 11.21
C PRO A 14 7.77 7.74 10.02
N CYS A 15 6.70 8.48 10.29
CA CYS A 15 5.92 9.13 9.24
C CYS A 15 6.65 10.37 8.72
N ASN A 16 6.52 10.61 7.41
CA ASN A 16 6.94 11.87 6.81
C ASN A 16 5.89 12.96 7.10
N LYS A 17 6.21 14.21 6.76
CA LYS A 17 5.31 15.34 6.91
C LYS A 17 3.91 15.14 6.29
N GLN A 18 3.83 14.57 5.09
CA GLN A 18 2.55 14.36 4.40
C GLN A 18 1.63 13.39 5.16
N THR A 19 2.19 12.28 5.61
CA THR A 19 1.46 11.29 6.43
C THR A 19 1.08 11.89 7.77
N ALA A 20 1.97 12.67 8.39
CA ALA A 20 1.69 13.34 9.65
C ALA A 20 0.47 14.27 9.53
N GLU A 21 0.43 15.13 8.51
CA GLU A 21 -0.70 16.02 8.24
C GLU A 21 -2.01 15.26 7.96
N ALA A 22 -1.95 14.19 7.16
CA ALA A 22 -3.13 13.41 6.77
C ALA A 22 -3.77 12.64 7.95
N TYR A 23 -2.96 12.21 8.91
CA TYR A 23 -3.41 11.39 10.04
C TYR A 23 -3.40 12.12 11.40
N GLY A 24 -3.10 13.42 11.42
CA GLY A 24 -3.06 14.21 12.66
C GLY A 24 -1.93 13.80 13.61
N LEU A 25 -0.79 13.36 13.06
CA LEU A 25 0.41 13.01 13.80
C LEU A 25 1.46 14.13 13.71
N GLN A 26 2.57 13.99 14.44
CA GLN A 26 3.76 14.81 14.26
C GLN A 26 4.74 14.12 13.30
N GLU A 27 5.50 14.90 12.53
CA GLU A 27 6.54 14.34 11.66
C GLU A 27 7.55 13.52 12.48
N GLY A 28 7.79 12.27 12.06
CA GLY A 28 8.62 11.31 12.78
C GLY A 28 7.87 10.38 13.74
N ASP A 29 6.59 10.65 14.06
CA ASP A 29 5.78 9.71 14.86
C ASP A 29 5.66 8.35 14.17
N LEU A 30 5.54 7.28 14.97
CA LEU A 30 5.38 5.93 14.44
C LEU A 30 3.99 5.74 13.81
N PHE A 31 3.96 5.66 12.48
CA PHE A 31 2.78 5.30 11.71
C PHE A 31 2.75 3.78 11.47
N LYS A 32 1.68 3.13 11.92
CA LYS A 32 1.47 1.69 11.74
C LYS A 32 0.55 1.45 10.55
N CYS A 33 0.95 0.52 9.68
CA CYS A 33 0.21 0.19 8.47
C CYS A 33 -0.03 -1.32 8.41
N ALA A 34 -1.27 -1.74 8.15
CA ALA A 34 -1.59 -3.14 7.84
C ALA A 34 -0.97 -3.53 6.47
N PRO A 35 -0.85 -4.81 6.12
CA PRO A 35 -0.50 -5.21 4.75
C PRO A 35 -1.44 -4.57 3.72
N TYR A 36 -0.91 -4.18 2.57
CA TYR A 36 -1.66 -3.47 1.53
C TYR A 36 -1.17 -3.85 0.13
N LEU A 37 -1.96 -3.48 -0.88
CA LEU A 37 -1.64 -3.70 -2.28
C LEU A 37 -1.29 -2.38 -2.95
N GLN A 38 -0.29 -2.43 -3.81
CA GLN A 38 0.09 -1.36 -4.70
C GLN A 38 0.07 -1.86 -6.13
N MET A 39 -0.33 -0.99 -7.05
CA MET A 39 -0.30 -1.24 -8.47
C MET A 39 0.79 -0.37 -9.11
N MET A 40 1.75 -1.00 -9.78
CA MET A 40 2.65 -0.31 -10.69
C MET A 40 1.94 -0.19 -12.04
N ALA A 41 1.50 1.02 -12.39
CA ALA A 41 0.78 1.30 -13.63
C ALA A 41 1.74 1.37 -14.83
N VAL A 42 1.17 1.41 -16.04
CA VAL A 42 1.93 1.43 -17.30
C VAL A 42 2.72 2.73 -17.52
N ASP A 43 2.33 3.80 -16.84
CA ASP A 43 3.02 5.10 -16.81
C ASP A 43 4.17 5.14 -15.79
N GLY A 44 4.42 4.05 -15.06
CA GLY A 44 5.46 3.97 -14.03
C GLY A 44 5.06 4.61 -12.69
N VAL A 45 3.81 5.01 -12.52
CA VAL A 45 3.31 5.56 -11.25
C VAL A 45 2.81 4.41 -10.37
N CYS A 46 3.17 4.48 -9.08
CA CYS A 46 2.70 3.56 -8.05
C CYS A 46 1.40 4.08 -7.44
N TYR A 47 0.33 3.29 -7.53
CA TYR A 47 -0.96 3.60 -6.95
C TYR A 47 -1.27 2.67 -5.79
N MET A 48 -1.90 3.20 -4.74
CA MET A 48 -2.56 2.35 -3.75
C MET A 48 -3.74 1.67 -4.45
N TRP A 49 -3.87 0.36 -4.29
CA TRP A 49 -4.81 -0.43 -5.07
C TRP A 49 -5.74 -1.25 -4.19
N VAL A 50 -7.00 -1.32 -4.60
CA VAL A 50 -8.04 -2.16 -4.00
C VAL A 50 -8.55 -3.08 -5.10
N PRO A 51 -8.60 -4.40 -4.88
CA PRO A 51 -9.11 -5.32 -5.89
C PRO A 51 -10.59 -5.09 -6.14
N SER A 52 -10.98 -5.14 -7.42
CA SER A 52 -12.39 -5.26 -7.79
C SER A 52 -12.91 -6.66 -7.47
N GLN A 53 -14.23 -6.84 -7.56
CA GLN A 53 -14.81 -8.19 -7.42
C GLN A 53 -14.27 -9.16 -8.47
N ALA A 54 -14.05 -8.70 -9.70
CA ALA A 54 -13.49 -9.54 -10.76
C ALA A 54 -12.08 -10.02 -10.42
N ASP A 55 -11.25 -9.13 -9.86
CA ASP A 55 -9.88 -9.48 -9.44
C ASP A 55 -9.90 -10.53 -8.32
N LEU A 56 -10.81 -10.40 -7.35
CA LEU A 56 -10.93 -11.35 -6.23
C LEU A 56 -11.36 -12.76 -6.66
N PHE A 57 -12.17 -12.88 -7.72
CA PHE A 57 -12.63 -14.18 -8.24
C PHE A 57 -11.77 -14.72 -9.39
N ALA A 58 -10.72 -13.99 -9.78
CA ALA A 58 -9.78 -14.46 -10.76
C ALA A 58 -8.95 -15.63 -10.20
N ASN A 59 -8.66 -16.64 -11.01
CA ASN A 59 -7.92 -17.84 -10.60
C ASN A 59 -6.48 -17.87 -11.15
N ASP A 60 -6.03 -16.78 -11.74
CA ASP A 60 -4.74 -16.60 -12.42
C ASP A 60 -3.75 -15.79 -11.58
N TRP A 61 -4.00 -15.61 -10.28
CA TRP A 61 -3.03 -15.05 -9.35
C TRP A 61 -1.81 -15.98 -9.23
N ILE A 62 -0.63 -15.43 -9.42
CA ILE A 62 0.65 -16.13 -9.29
C ILE A 62 1.49 -15.37 -8.26
N GLU A 63 1.95 -16.08 -7.22
CA GLU A 63 2.98 -15.56 -6.30
C GLU A 63 4.34 -15.74 -6.97
N LEU A 64 5.03 -14.62 -7.24
CA LEU A 64 6.34 -14.56 -7.88
C LEU A 64 7.45 -14.35 -6.85
#